data_AF-A0A6M6IB94-F1
#
_entry.id   AF-A0A6M6IB94-F1
#
_cell.length_a   1.000
_cell.length_b   1.000
_cell.length_c   1.000
_cell.angle_alpha   90.00
_cell.angle_beta   90.00
_cell.angle_gamma   90.00
#
_symmetry.space_group_name_H-M   'P 1'
#
loop_
_entity.id
_entity.type
_entity.pdbx_description
1 polymer ?
#
loop_
_entity_poly.entity_id
_entity_poly.type
_entity_poly.pdbx_seq_one_letter_code
_entity_poly.pdbx_strand_id
1 'polypeptide(L)'
;MMTDTLHNVLFICTGNSARSILAEGLLNQLGGRRFKAFSAGSHPKGAVNPLALETLRTLHIEDRGYSSKSWDEFAKEGVAPMDFVITVCDQAAGEMCPVWPGQPITAHWGLPDPAAVEGTEEEKRRAFMDTAVTLKRRIEFMLSLPMDKLERMAIQHEVREIGTRR
;
A
#
# COMPACT_ATOMS: atom_id res chain seq x y z
N MET A 1 -1.40 30.10 -4.43
CA MET A 1 -2.36 28.99 -4.51
C MET A 1 -1.53 27.72 -4.51
N MET A 2 -1.60 26.91 -3.44
CA MET A 2 -0.94 25.60 -3.43
C MET A 2 -1.70 24.70 -4.40
N THR A 3 -1.06 24.34 -5.51
CA THR A 3 -1.56 23.29 -6.38
C THR A 3 -1.48 21.99 -5.59
N ASP A 4 -2.62 21.52 -5.08
CA ASP A 4 -2.73 20.24 -4.39
C ASP A 4 -2.41 19.15 -5.43
N THR A 5 -1.12 18.80 -5.51
CA THR A 5 -0.61 17.87 -6.51
C THR A 5 -1.03 16.48 -6.06
N LEU A 6 -1.78 15.78 -6.91
CA LEU A 6 -2.21 14.42 -6.61
C LEU A 6 -1.00 13.49 -6.73
N HIS A 7 -0.70 12.78 -5.65
CA HIS A 7 0.36 11.77 -5.60
C HIS A 7 -0.21 10.35 -5.77
N ASN A 8 0.25 9.64 -6.79
CA ASN A 8 -0.11 8.24 -7.02
C ASN A 8 0.81 7.31 -6.22
N VAL A 9 0.23 6.41 -5.44
CA VAL A 9 0.95 5.46 -4.58
C VAL A 9 0.56 4.04 -4.95
N LEU A 10 1.54 3.21 -5.30
CA LEU A 10 1.35 1.79 -5.56
C LEU A 10 1.83 0.94 -4.40
N PHE A 11 0.92 0.22 -3.76
CA PHE A 11 1.24 -0.79 -2.74
C PHE A 11 1.40 -2.18 -3.36
N ILE A 12 2.53 -2.82 -3.10
CA ILE A 12 2.88 -4.12 -3.68
C ILE A 12 3.02 -5.14 -2.57
N CYS A 13 2.33 -6.27 -2.71
CA CYS A 13 2.62 -7.48 -1.94
C CYS A 13 2.66 -8.69 -2.87
N THR A 14 3.09 -9.86 -2.41
CA THR A 14 3.24 -11.04 -3.27
C THR A 14 1.92 -11.37 -3.99
N GLY A 15 0.84 -11.54 -3.23
CA GLY A 15 -0.41 -12.07 -3.75
C GLY A 15 -1.48 -11.06 -4.18
N ASN A 16 -1.28 -9.76 -3.96
CA ASN A 16 -2.31 -8.72 -4.07
C ASN A 16 -3.69 -9.16 -3.54
N SER A 17 -3.72 -9.63 -2.29
CA SER A 17 -4.90 -10.29 -1.72
C SER A 17 -5.28 -9.76 -0.34
N ALA A 18 -4.31 -9.35 0.50
CA ALA A 18 -4.57 -8.86 1.86
C ALA A 18 -3.90 -7.50 2.13
N ARG A 19 -2.61 -7.51 2.52
CA ARG A 19 -1.87 -6.31 2.97
C ARG A 19 -1.96 -5.11 2.02
N SER A 20 -1.71 -5.32 0.74
CA SER A 20 -1.74 -4.25 -0.26
C SER A 20 -3.15 -3.70 -0.49
N ILE A 21 -4.19 -4.53 -0.35
CA ILE A 21 -5.60 -4.14 -0.47
C ILE A 21 -6.01 -3.29 0.72
N LEU A 22 -5.61 -3.70 1.93
CA LEU A 22 -5.81 -2.89 3.14
C LEU A 22 -5.13 -1.53 2.99
N ALA A 23 -3.88 -1.50 2.51
CA ALA A 23 -3.13 -0.27 2.31
C ALA A 23 -3.78 0.67 1.27
N GLU A 24 -4.28 0.11 0.16
CA GLU A 24 -5.00 0.87 -0.87
C GLU A 24 -6.27 1.53 -0.30
N GLY A 25 -7.13 0.74 0.37
CA GLY A 25 -8.36 1.27 0.96
C GLY A 25 -8.10 2.33 2.03
N LEU A 26 -7.14 2.07 2.92
CA LEU A 26 -6.75 3.01 3.99
C LEU A 26 -6.25 4.34 3.43
N LEU A 27 -5.34 4.31 2.44
CA LEU A 27 -4.78 5.54 1.88
C LEU A 27 -5.83 6.30 1.05
N ASN A 28 -6.69 5.61 0.29
CA ASN A 28 -7.77 6.27 -0.44
C ASN A 28 -8.79 6.94 0.48
N GLN A 29 -9.07 6.35 1.65
CA GLN A 29 -9.95 6.96 2.65
C GLN A 29 -9.30 8.19 3.31
N LEU A 30 -8.02 8.10 3.68
CA LEU A 30 -7.35 9.11 4.50
C LEU A 30 -6.66 10.21 3.68
N GLY A 31 -6.26 9.91 2.44
CA GLY A 31 -5.44 10.75 1.57
C GLY A 31 -6.17 11.91 0.90
N GLY A 32 -7.50 11.89 0.91
CA GLY A 32 -8.35 12.96 0.36
C GLY A 32 -8.03 13.25 -1.10
N ARG A 33 -7.79 14.52 -1.44
CA ARG A 33 -7.46 14.97 -2.81
C ARG A 33 -5.96 14.93 -3.12
N ARG A 34 -5.12 14.62 -2.12
CA ARG A 34 -3.66 14.68 -2.21
C ARG A 34 -3.03 13.37 -2.61
N PHE A 35 -3.70 12.24 -2.33
CA PHE A 35 -3.17 10.92 -2.62
C PHE A 35 -4.22 10.06 -3.31
N LYS A 36 -3.75 9.26 -4.26
CA LYS A 36 -4.51 8.16 -4.86
C LYS A 36 -3.70 6.88 -4.74
N ALA A 37 -4.28 5.90 -4.08
CA ALA A 37 -3.68 4.61 -3.85
C ALA A 37 -4.14 3.60 -4.89
N PHE A 38 -3.21 2.72 -5.25
CA PHE A 38 -3.43 1.54 -6.05
C PHE A 38 -2.73 0.36 -5.35
N SER A 39 -3.14 -0.85 -5.68
CA SER A 39 -2.41 -2.04 -5.28
C SER A 39 -2.23 -3.05 -6.41
N ALA A 40 -1.13 -3.78 -6.32
CA ALA A 40 -0.80 -4.86 -7.22
C ALA A 40 0.01 -5.94 -6.51
N GLY A 41 0.35 -6.99 -7.24
CA GLY A 41 1.22 -8.04 -6.73
C GLY A 41 2.16 -8.59 -7.77
N SER A 42 3.26 -9.15 -7.30
CA SER A 42 4.25 -9.78 -8.15
C SER A 42 3.81 -11.17 -8.61
N HIS A 43 3.07 -11.87 -7.76
CA HIS A 43 2.44 -13.16 -8.04
C HIS A 43 0.98 -13.13 -7.56
N PRO A 44 0.11 -12.35 -8.23
CA PRO A 44 -1.26 -12.13 -7.80
C PRO A 44 -2.02 -13.46 -7.66
N LYS A 45 -2.77 -13.61 -6.56
CA LYS A 45 -3.57 -14.82 -6.29
C LYS A 45 -4.81 -14.93 -7.17
N GLY A 46 -5.18 -13.86 -7.88
CA GLY A 46 -6.39 -13.80 -8.70
C GLY A 46 -7.68 -13.50 -7.91
N ALA A 47 -7.62 -13.49 -6.58
CA ALA A 47 -8.73 -13.10 -5.72
C ALA A 47 -8.28 -12.31 -4.48
N VAL A 48 -9.12 -11.37 -4.07
CA VAL A 48 -8.95 -10.62 -2.83
C VAL A 48 -9.38 -11.48 -1.64
N ASN A 49 -8.64 -11.42 -0.54
CA ASN A 49 -8.96 -12.16 0.67
C ASN A 49 -10.23 -11.57 1.32
N PRO A 50 -11.27 -12.38 1.62
CA PRO A 50 -12.50 -11.89 2.23
C PRO A 50 -12.29 -11.17 3.56
N LEU A 51 -11.33 -11.58 4.39
CA LEU A 51 -11.04 -10.93 5.66
C LEU A 51 -10.42 -9.54 5.48
N ALA A 52 -9.74 -9.29 4.36
CA ALA A 52 -9.26 -7.94 4.05
C ALA A 52 -10.43 -7.00 3.76
N LEU A 53 -11.38 -7.43 2.93
CA LEU A 53 -12.59 -6.66 2.60
C LEU A 53 -13.46 -6.44 3.84
N GLU A 54 -13.63 -7.48 4.66
CA GLU A 54 -14.35 -7.36 5.91
C GLU A 54 -13.69 -6.37 6.87
N THR A 55 -12.36 -6.38 6.98
CA THR A 55 -11.62 -5.43 7.82
C THR A 55 -11.82 -3.99 7.34
N LEU A 56 -11.77 -3.75 6.01
CA LEU A 56 -12.07 -2.43 5.45
C LEU A 56 -13.49 -1.98 5.83
N ARG A 57 -14.47 -2.87 5.68
CA ARG A 57 -15.86 -2.59 6.06
C ARG A 57 -16.01 -2.29 7.55
N THR A 58 -15.33 -3.03 8.43
CA THR A 58 -15.32 -2.77 9.88
C THR A 58 -14.73 -1.39 10.20
N LEU A 59 -13.77 -0.92 9.40
CA LEU A 59 -13.19 0.42 9.51
C LEU A 59 -14.00 1.51 8.80
N HIS A 60 -15.20 1.19 8.31
CA HIS A 60 -16.07 2.07 7.51
C HIS A 60 -15.41 2.59 6.22
N ILE A 61 -14.58 1.75 5.60
CA ILE A 61 -13.96 1.99 4.30
C ILE A 61 -14.71 1.17 3.26
N GLU A 62 -14.86 1.71 2.04
CA GLU A 62 -15.44 1.00 0.90
C GLU A 62 -14.71 -0.34 0.68
N ASP A 63 -15.47 -1.43 0.52
CA ASP A 63 -14.99 -2.81 0.37
C ASP A 63 -15.14 -3.34 -1.06
N ARG A 64 -15.60 -2.50 -1.99
CA ARG A 64 -15.78 -2.84 -3.41
C ARG A 64 -14.71 -2.20 -4.29
N GLY A 65 -14.61 -2.70 -5.53
CA GLY A 65 -13.71 -2.16 -6.55
C GLY A 65 -12.26 -2.65 -6.45
N TYR A 66 -11.93 -3.47 -5.45
CA TYR A 66 -10.62 -4.11 -5.34
C TYR A 66 -10.55 -5.39 -6.16
N SER A 67 -9.37 -5.64 -6.73
CA SER A 67 -9.07 -6.82 -7.52
C SER A 67 -7.62 -7.24 -7.28
N SER A 68 -7.36 -8.55 -7.39
CA SER A 68 -6.00 -9.11 -7.37
C SER A 68 -5.41 -9.06 -8.78
N LYS A 69 -4.37 -8.26 -8.98
CA LYS A 69 -3.80 -7.95 -10.30
C LYS A 69 -2.27 -7.87 -10.29
N SER A 70 -1.67 -8.07 -11.46
CA SER A 70 -0.21 -8.02 -11.61
C SER A 70 0.30 -6.59 -11.55
N TRP A 71 1.47 -6.41 -10.96
CA TRP A 71 2.19 -5.14 -10.97
C TRP A 71 2.61 -4.68 -12.38
N ASP A 72 2.61 -5.60 -13.36
CA ASP A 72 2.97 -5.31 -14.75
C ASP A 72 1.95 -4.37 -15.40
N GLU A 73 0.73 -4.36 -14.88
CA GLU A 73 -0.31 -3.42 -15.32
C GLU A 73 0.11 -1.98 -15.07
N PHE A 74 0.93 -1.70 -14.06
CA PHE A 74 1.37 -0.36 -13.68
C PHE A 74 2.72 0.04 -14.31
N ALA A 75 3.41 -0.91 -14.94
CA ALA A 75 4.67 -0.65 -15.65
C ALA A 75 4.46 -0.35 -17.15
N LYS A 76 3.23 -0.45 -17.66
CA LYS A 76 2.89 -0.22 -19.07
C LYS A 76 2.85 1.26 -19.43
N GLU A 77 3.16 1.55 -20.69
CA GLU A 77 2.94 2.88 -21.27
C GLU A 77 1.46 3.28 -21.24
N GLY A 78 1.18 4.56 -21.02
CA GLY A 78 -0.18 5.10 -20.96
C GLY A 78 -0.90 4.93 -19.63
N VAL A 79 -0.30 4.24 -18.66
CA VAL A 79 -0.78 4.20 -17.27
C VAL A 79 -0.26 5.42 -16.52
N ALA A 80 -1.08 5.93 -15.58
CA ALA A 80 -0.68 7.07 -14.76
C ALA A 80 0.65 6.75 -14.05
N PRO A 81 1.65 7.66 -14.08
CA PRO A 81 2.91 7.43 -13.40
C PRO A 81 2.69 7.35 -11.89
N MET A 82 3.43 6.45 -11.25
CA MET A 82 3.46 6.34 -9.79
C MET A 82 4.50 7.31 -9.25
N ASP A 83 4.14 8.06 -8.21
CA ASP A 83 5.08 8.89 -7.46
C ASP A 83 5.78 8.08 -6.37
N PHE A 84 5.07 7.08 -5.83
CA PHE A 84 5.54 6.20 -4.77
C PHE A 84 5.24 4.74 -5.10
N VAL A 85 6.20 3.86 -4.83
CA VAL A 85 6.03 2.40 -4.85
C VAL A 85 6.47 1.84 -3.51
N ILE A 86 5.53 1.21 -2.80
CA ILE A 86 5.74 0.74 -1.43
C ILE A 86 5.48 -0.77 -1.37
N THR A 87 6.52 -1.54 -1.06
CA THR A 87 6.39 -2.98 -0.83
C THR A 87 5.97 -3.24 0.62
N VAL A 88 4.97 -4.08 0.84
CA VAL A 88 4.43 -4.39 2.19
C VAL A 88 4.65 -5.85 2.61
N CYS A 89 5.40 -6.62 1.82
CA CYS A 89 5.90 -7.94 2.19
C CYS A 89 7.37 -8.08 1.81
N ASP A 90 8.11 -8.88 2.59
CA ASP A 90 9.56 -9.03 2.43
C ASP A 90 9.91 -9.73 1.10
N GLN A 91 9.06 -10.66 0.66
CA GLN A 91 9.24 -11.35 -0.62
C GLN A 91 9.18 -10.40 -1.81
N ALA A 92 8.18 -9.50 -1.87
CA ALA A 92 8.09 -8.53 -2.96
C ALA A 92 9.22 -7.49 -2.95
N ALA A 93 9.84 -7.25 -1.79
CA ALA A 93 11.00 -6.37 -1.69
C ALA A 93 12.30 -7.01 -2.23
N GLY A 94 12.39 -8.34 -2.21
CA GLY A 94 13.55 -9.11 -2.69
C GLY A 94 13.50 -9.49 -4.17
N GLU A 95 12.37 -9.26 -4.84
CA GLU A 95 12.20 -9.55 -6.27
C GLU A 95 12.76 -8.42 -7.14
N MET A 96 13.24 -8.76 -8.34
CA MET A 96 13.65 -7.76 -9.33
C MET A 96 12.43 -6.95 -9.77
N CYS A 97 12.24 -5.80 -9.15
CA CYS A 97 11.18 -4.88 -9.52
C CYS A 97 11.35 -4.43 -10.98
N PRO A 98 10.26 -4.28 -11.74
CA PRO A 98 10.33 -3.71 -13.08
C PRO A 98 10.86 -2.27 -13.02
N VAL A 99 11.41 -1.80 -14.14
CA VAL A 99 11.77 -0.38 -14.28
C VAL A 99 10.48 0.42 -14.36
N TRP A 100 10.16 1.12 -13.27
CA TRP A 100 8.97 1.95 -13.19
C TRP A 100 9.10 3.23 -14.03
N PRO A 101 8.12 3.55 -14.89
CA PRO A 101 8.04 4.85 -15.53
C PRO A 101 8.06 5.97 -14.49
N GLY A 102 8.79 7.06 -14.78
CA GLY A 102 8.86 8.23 -13.89
C GLY A 102 9.77 8.11 -12.67
N GLN A 103 10.41 6.95 -12.45
CA GLN A 103 11.33 6.71 -11.31
C GLN A 103 10.70 7.09 -9.96
N PRO A 104 9.71 6.33 -9.44
CA PRO A 104 9.04 6.61 -8.18
C PRO A 104 9.99 6.59 -6.98
N ILE A 105 9.57 7.22 -5.88
CA ILE A 105 10.14 6.99 -4.55
C ILE A 105 9.80 5.57 -4.11
N THR A 106 10.80 4.79 -3.69
CA THR A 106 10.60 3.39 -3.29
C THR A 106 10.84 3.16 -1.80
N ALA A 107 9.96 2.43 -1.16
CA ALA A 107 10.13 2.05 0.24
C ALA A 107 9.63 0.64 0.53
N HIS A 108 10.06 0.11 1.67
CA HIS A 108 9.65 -1.18 2.16
C HIS A 108 9.04 -1.04 3.55
N TRP A 109 7.76 -1.36 3.66
CA TRP A 109 6.96 -1.34 4.88
C TRP A 109 6.55 -2.77 5.23
N GLY A 110 7.53 -3.65 5.43
CA GLY A 110 7.34 -5.07 5.74
C GLY A 110 6.36 -5.28 6.90
N LEU A 111 5.46 -6.25 6.70
CA LEU A 111 4.46 -6.69 7.68
C LEU A 111 4.28 -8.21 7.55
N PRO A 112 4.06 -8.91 8.68
CA PRO A 112 3.65 -10.31 8.67
C PRO A 112 2.42 -10.53 7.78
N ASP A 113 2.30 -11.71 7.15
CA ASP A 113 1.11 -12.01 6.36
C ASP A 113 -0.06 -12.39 7.28
N PRO A 114 -1.12 -11.57 7.39
CA PRO A 114 -2.26 -11.93 8.22
C PRO A 114 -3.01 -13.15 7.67
N ALA A 115 -2.89 -13.45 6.37
CA ALA A 115 -3.51 -14.62 5.76
C ALA A 115 -2.77 -15.93 6.06
N ALA A 116 -1.56 -15.87 6.63
CA ALA A 116 -0.80 -17.03 7.06
C ALA A 116 -1.05 -17.40 8.53
N VAL A 117 -1.84 -16.60 9.26
CA VAL A 117 -2.18 -16.88 10.66
C VAL A 117 -3.18 -18.04 10.72
N GLU A 118 -2.83 -19.08 11.46
CA GLU A 118 -3.68 -20.21 11.77
C GLU A 118 -4.36 -20.01 13.14
N GLY A 119 -5.47 -20.73 13.37
CA GLY A 119 -6.23 -20.65 14.61
C GLY A 119 -7.72 -20.36 14.40
N THR A 120 -8.35 -19.84 15.45
CA THR A 120 -9.76 -19.43 15.47
C THR A 120 -10.03 -18.27 14.52
N GLU A 121 -11.30 -18.08 14.15
CA GLU A 121 -11.71 -16.97 13.29
C GLU A 121 -11.42 -15.62 13.96
N GLU A 122 -11.62 -15.49 15.27
CA GLU A 122 -11.24 -14.31 16.05
C GLU A 122 -9.73 -14.00 15.98
N GLU A 123 -8.87 -15.01 16.04
CA GLU A 123 -7.41 -14.82 15.93
C GLU A 123 -7.02 -14.35 14.53
N LYS A 124 -7.60 -14.94 13.48
CA LYS A 124 -7.39 -14.48 12.10
C LYS A 124 -7.88 -13.04 11.93
N ARG A 125 -9.09 -12.73 12.38
CA ARG A 125 -9.66 -11.36 12.32
C ARG A 125 -8.77 -10.35 13.03
N ARG A 126 -8.25 -10.71 14.21
CA ARG A 126 -7.31 -9.88 14.96
C ARG A 126 -6.04 -9.62 14.16
N ALA A 127 -5.46 -10.63 13.53
CA ALA A 127 -4.26 -10.44 12.70
C ALA A 127 -4.49 -9.47 11.52
N PHE A 128 -5.65 -9.53 10.87
CA PHE A 128 -6.03 -8.57 9.83
C PHE A 128 -6.21 -7.16 10.38
N MET A 129 -6.86 -7.01 11.53
CA MET A 129 -7.05 -5.71 12.19
C MET A 129 -5.71 -5.11 12.63
N ASP A 130 -4.82 -5.91 13.25
CA ASP A 130 -3.49 -5.47 13.66
C ASP A 130 -2.67 -4.97 12.46
N THR A 131 -2.72 -5.72 11.34
CA THR A 131 -2.10 -5.32 10.08
C THR A 131 -2.66 -3.97 9.59
N ALA A 132 -3.98 -3.80 9.60
CA ALA A 132 -4.63 -2.56 9.18
C ALA A 132 -4.25 -1.37 10.08
N VAL A 133 -4.17 -1.57 11.40
CA VAL A 133 -3.76 -0.54 12.36
C VAL A 133 -2.31 -0.10 12.12
N THR A 134 -1.39 -1.03 11.91
CA THR A 134 0.01 -0.67 11.60
C THR A 134 0.12 0.05 10.26
N LEU A 135 -0.57 -0.42 9.22
CA LEU A 135 -0.62 0.28 7.92
C LEU A 135 -1.20 1.69 8.06
N LYS A 136 -2.30 1.84 8.80
CA LYS A 136 -2.94 3.14 9.05
C LYS A 136 -1.97 4.14 9.67
N ARG A 137 -1.22 3.73 10.70
CA ARG A 137 -0.20 4.59 11.35
C ARG A 137 0.89 5.02 10.37
N ARG A 138 1.41 4.08 9.57
CA ARG A 138 2.44 4.39 8.55
C ARG A 138 1.92 5.35 7.48
N ILE A 139 0.68 5.14 7.03
CA ILE A 139 -0.02 6.04 6.11
C ILE A 139 -0.18 7.43 6.73
N GLU A 140 -0.63 7.53 7.98
CA GLU A 140 -0.77 8.81 8.69
C GLU A 140 0.55 9.57 8.78
N PHE A 141 1.67 8.89 9.04
CA PHE A 141 3.00 9.52 8.98
C PHE A 141 3.33 10.04 7.58
N MET A 142 3.07 9.25 6.53
CA MET A 142 3.30 9.68 5.15
C MET A 142 2.45 10.90 4.77
N LEU A 143 1.19 10.92 5.18
CA LEU A 143 0.25 12.04 4.95
C LEU A 143 0.67 13.32 5.69
N SER A 144 1.43 13.20 6.77
CA SER A 144 1.95 14.32 7.56
C SER A 144 3.22 14.95 6.99
N LEU A 145 3.86 14.33 5.98
CA LEU A 145 5.07 14.86 5.37
C LEU A 145 4.77 16.16 4.59
N PRO A 146 5.58 17.22 4.76
CA PRO A 146 5.45 18.45 3.98
C PRO A 146 6.07 18.28 2.59
N MET A 147 5.35 17.58 1.71
CA MET A 147 5.81 17.20 0.36
C MET A 147 6.23 18.40 -0.50
N ASP A 148 5.66 19.58 -0.26
CA ASP A 148 5.96 20.84 -0.95
C ASP A 148 7.26 21.51 -0.46
N LYS A 149 7.80 21.09 0.69
CA LYS A 149 8.98 21.70 1.32
C LYS A 149 10.19 20.78 1.36
N LEU A 150 10.01 19.50 1.07
CA LEU A 150 11.07 18.51 1.10
C LEU A 150 11.60 18.25 -0.30
N GLU A 151 12.93 18.18 -0.40
CA GLU A 151 13.56 17.68 -1.61
C GLU A 151 13.30 16.18 -1.77
N ARG A 152 13.34 15.71 -3.01
CA ARG A 152 13.07 14.31 -3.36
C ARG A 152 13.89 13.31 -2.53
N MET A 153 15.17 13.59 -2.25
CA MET A 153 16.01 12.71 -1.43
C MET A 153 15.58 12.66 0.03
N ALA A 154 15.11 13.78 0.58
CA ALA A 154 14.58 13.83 1.95
C ALA A 154 13.26 13.06 2.05
N ILE A 155 12.34 13.23 1.09
CA ILE A 155 11.10 12.44 1.04
C ILE A 155 11.43 10.94 0.93
N GLN A 156 12.39 10.57 0.09
CA GLN A 156 12.84 9.20 -0.06
C GLN A 156 13.37 8.61 1.26
N HIS A 157 14.09 9.40 2.07
CA HIS A 157 14.57 8.97 3.38
C HIS A 157 13.41 8.80 4.36
N GLU A 158 12.54 9.80 4.51
CA GLU A 158 11.40 9.75 5.44
C GLU A 158 10.45 8.58 5.13
N VAL A 159 10.11 8.36 3.86
CA VAL A 159 9.20 7.27 3.46
C VAL A 159 9.82 5.90 3.74
N ARG A 160 11.16 5.75 3.68
CA ARG A 160 11.84 4.52 4.11
C ARG A 160 11.80 4.35 5.62
N GLU A 161 12.09 5.41 6.37
CA GLU A 161 12.06 5.40 7.84
C GLU A 161 10.67 5.07 8.41
N ILE A 162 9.59 5.49 7.75
CA ILE A 162 8.22 5.09 8.14
C ILE A 162 8.07 3.56 8.20
N GLY A 163 8.76 2.81 7.34
CA GLY A 163 8.73 1.35 7.30
C GLY A 163 9.32 0.68 8.53
N THR A 164 10.20 1.36 9.27
CA THR A 164 10.89 0.82 10.45
C THR A 164 10.16 1.15 11.76
N ARG A 165 9.21 2.09 11.73
CA ARG A 165 8.41 2.49 12.89
C ARG A 165 7.39 1.39 13.26
N ARG A 166 7.25 1.12 14.56
CA ARG A 166 6.31 0.16 15.16
C ARG A 166 4.96 0.79 15.47
#